data_AF-A0A1A8L8E6-F1
#
_entry.id   AF-A0A1A8L8E6-F1
#
_cell.length_a   1.000
_cell.length_b   1.000
_cell.length_c   1.000
_cell.angle_alpha   90.00
_cell.angle_beta   90.00
_cell.angle_gamma   90.00
#
_symmetry.space_group_name_H-M   'P 1'
#
loop_
_entity.id
_entity.type
_entity.pdbx_description
1 polymer ?
#
loop_
_entity_poly.entity_id
_entity_poly.type
_entity_poly.pdbx_seq_one_letter_code
_entity_poly.pdbx_strand_id
1 'polypeptide(L)'
;RYRVFGSLSEFLSKSDEYVYKQADNLLDALTNGEHSRSLKEAEAPEKPAVEEKGDAEAAEPDSSSRPDLLCSATGPDSSGEALHFQKKLDETTKLLRDLQDAQRERLSTKQPPNMICLLAPTAKELELAEKVMGNLTELTGQVAPCDVSSIASIRKAMGIAALPALTEPLVDLTAVQDASEPMETLPSCPFVAVK
;
A
#
# COMPACT_ATOMS: atom_id res chain seq x y z
N ARG A 1 -29.05 -45.11 -13.86
CA ARG A 1 -27.95 -44.99 -12.87
C ARG A 1 -26.69 -44.51 -13.61
N TYR A 2 -26.18 -43.35 -13.20
CA TYR A 2 -24.84 -42.76 -13.44
C TYR A 2 -24.28 -42.69 -14.88
N ARG A 3 -24.62 -41.61 -15.61
CA ARG A 3 -23.83 -41.10 -16.76
C ARG A 3 -23.38 -39.63 -16.59
N VAL A 4 -23.68 -39.00 -15.45
CA VAL A 4 -23.43 -37.55 -15.24
C VAL A 4 -22.02 -37.26 -14.73
N PHE A 5 -21.40 -38.20 -13.98
CA PHE A 5 -20.10 -37.97 -13.35
C PHE A 5 -18.92 -37.85 -14.35
N GLY A 6 -19.01 -38.48 -15.53
CA GLY A 6 -17.94 -38.40 -16.54
C GLY A 6 -17.82 -37.02 -17.21
N SER A 7 -18.95 -36.33 -17.41
CA SER A 7 -18.97 -34.99 -18.03
C SER A 7 -18.43 -33.91 -17.08
N LEU A 8 -18.68 -34.05 -15.77
CA LEU A 8 -18.15 -33.11 -14.79
C LEU A 8 -16.65 -33.32 -14.54
N SER A 9 -16.19 -34.57 -14.47
CA SER A 9 -14.75 -34.85 -14.35
C SER A 9 -13.98 -34.35 -15.57
N GLU A 10 -14.51 -34.54 -16.78
CA GLU A 10 -13.87 -34.04 -18.02
C GLU A 10 -13.83 -32.50 -18.06
N PHE A 11 -14.88 -31.83 -17.56
CA PHE A 11 -14.90 -30.37 -17.44
C PHE A 11 -13.88 -29.86 -16.44
N LEU A 12 -13.76 -30.49 -15.27
CA LEU A 12 -12.78 -30.14 -14.24
C LEU A 12 -11.34 -30.46 -14.68
N SER A 13 -11.13 -31.50 -15.46
CA SER A 13 -9.81 -31.80 -16.03
C SER A 13 -9.34 -30.75 -17.04
N LYS A 14 -10.26 -29.97 -17.64
CA LYS A 14 -9.97 -28.92 -18.63
C LYS A 14 -9.98 -27.51 -18.04
N SER A 15 -10.44 -27.32 -16.80
CA SER A 15 -10.50 -26.00 -16.17
C SER A 15 -9.12 -25.42 -15.93
N ASP A 16 -8.16 -26.28 -15.60
CA ASP A 16 -6.79 -25.87 -15.32
C ASP A 16 -6.14 -25.27 -16.58
N GLU A 17 -6.25 -25.95 -17.73
CA GLU A 17 -5.71 -25.46 -19.01
C GLU A 17 -6.31 -24.12 -19.44
N TYR A 18 -7.62 -23.92 -19.22
CA TYR A 18 -8.28 -22.65 -19.51
C TYR A 18 -7.74 -21.51 -18.65
N VAL A 19 -7.56 -21.74 -17.34
CA VAL A 19 -7.04 -20.74 -16.40
C VAL A 19 -5.58 -20.41 -16.70
N TYR A 20 -4.74 -21.41 -16.98
CA TYR A 20 -3.34 -21.21 -17.36
C TYR A 20 -3.23 -20.37 -18.64
N LYS A 21 -4.00 -20.71 -19.68
CA LYS A 21 -4.03 -19.91 -20.92
C LYS A 21 -4.49 -18.47 -20.70
N GLN A 22 -5.45 -18.25 -19.81
CA GLN A 22 -5.92 -16.89 -19.49
C GLN A 22 -4.86 -16.08 -18.74
N ALA A 23 -4.11 -16.73 -17.84
CA ALA A 23 -2.97 -16.13 -17.16
C ALA A 23 -1.85 -15.79 -18.14
N ASP A 24 -1.49 -16.70 -19.04
CA ASP A 24 -0.46 -16.48 -20.06
C ASP A 24 -0.80 -15.30 -20.98
N ASN A 25 -2.05 -15.21 -21.44
CA ASN A 25 -2.50 -14.09 -22.27
C ASN A 25 -2.41 -12.74 -21.52
N LEU A 26 -2.69 -12.74 -20.21
CA LEU A 26 -2.57 -11.53 -19.38
C LEU A 26 -1.10 -11.13 -19.21
N LEU A 27 -0.24 -12.10 -18.92
CA LEU A 27 1.19 -11.86 -18.76
C LEU A 27 1.82 -11.42 -20.08
N ASP A 28 1.37 -11.94 -21.22
CA ASP A 28 1.77 -11.46 -22.55
C ASP A 28 1.32 -10.02 -22.81
N ALA A 29 0.10 -9.63 -22.42
CA ALA A 29 -0.38 -8.26 -22.56
C ALA A 29 0.45 -7.27 -21.71
N LEU A 30 0.91 -7.70 -20.53
CA LEU A 30 1.76 -6.89 -19.64
C LEU A 30 3.23 -6.84 -20.07
N THR A 31 3.70 -7.88 -20.77
CA THR A 31 5.11 -8.05 -21.14
C THR A 31 5.36 -7.87 -22.64
N ASN A 32 4.38 -7.37 -23.41
CA ASN A 32 4.43 -7.27 -24.86
C ASN A 32 4.86 -8.60 -25.53
N GLY A 33 4.35 -9.70 -24.99
CA GLY A 33 4.63 -11.07 -25.44
C GLY A 33 6.01 -11.60 -25.09
N GLU A 34 6.76 -11.02 -24.14
CA GLU A 34 8.00 -11.63 -23.63
C GLU A 34 7.74 -12.92 -22.85
N HIS A 35 6.66 -12.96 -22.07
CA HIS A 35 6.33 -14.10 -21.22
C HIS A 35 6.22 -15.43 -22.01
N SER A 36 5.42 -15.45 -23.07
CA SER A 36 5.30 -16.63 -23.96
C SER A 36 6.57 -16.93 -24.77
N ARG A 37 7.46 -15.95 -25.00
CA ARG A 37 8.76 -16.19 -25.67
C ARG A 37 9.70 -16.97 -24.77
N SER A 38 9.81 -16.58 -23.51
CA SER A 38 10.66 -17.27 -22.52
C SER A 38 10.20 -18.70 -22.25
N LEU A 39 8.89 -18.96 -22.20
CA LEU A 39 8.36 -20.32 -22.03
C LEU A 39 8.64 -21.22 -23.24
N LYS A 40 8.49 -20.70 -24.47
CA LYS A 40 8.83 -21.46 -25.69
C LYS A 40 10.31 -21.78 -25.82
N GLU A 41 11.17 -20.96 -25.21
CA GLU A 41 12.62 -21.18 -25.21
C GLU A 41 13.05 -22.21 -24.14
N ALA A 42 12.29 -22.32 -23.04
CA ALA A 42 12.49 -23.33 -22.00
C ALA A 42 11.95 -24.73 -22.39
N GLU A 43 11.03 -24.81 -23.37
CA GLU A 43 10.48 -26.06 -23.93
C GLU A 43 11.29 -26.56 -25.13
N ALA A 44 12.63 -26.51 -25.05
CA ALA A 44 13.52 -27.22 -25.98
C ALA A 44 13.96 -28.56 -25.34
N PRO A 45 14.07 -29.65 -26.12
CA PRO A 45 14.29 -30.98 -25.59
C PRO A 45 15.66 -31.11 -24.91
N GLU A 46 15.65 -31.72 -23.73
CA GLU A 46 16.82 -32.11 -22.95
C GLU A 46 17.87 -32.84 -23.80
N LYS A 47 19.14 -32.44 -23.64
CA LYS A 47 20.29 -33.33 -23.85
C LYS A 47 20.80 -33.80 -22.48
N PRO A 48 21.05 -35.09 -22.28
CA PRO A 48 21.64 -35.60 -21.05
C PRO A 48 23.17 -35.48 -21.09
N ALA A 49 23.79 -35.72 -19.92
CA ALA A 49 25.23 -35.86 -19.63
C ALA A 49 25.88 -34.52 -19.16
N VAL A 50 26.66 -34.43 -18.08
CA VAL A 50 27.50 -35.40 -17.34
C VAL A 50 27.70 -34.89 -15.90
N GLU A 51 27.75 -35.81 -14.93
CA GLU A 51 28.28 -35.57 -13.57
C GLU A 51 29.78 -35.21 -13.62
N GLU A 52 30.20 -34.15 -12.92
CA GLU A 52 31.58 -34.07 -12.45
C GLU A 52 31.64 -33.66 -10.98
N LYS A 53 32.17 -34.60 -10.22
CA LYS A 53 32.56 -34.56 -8.81
C LYS A 53 33.75 -33.62 -8.63
N GLY A 54 33.56 -32.55 -7.85
CA GLY A 54 34.62 -31.67 -7.37
C GLY A 54 34.49 -31.48 -5.87
N ASP A 55 35.23 -32.29 -5.12
CA ASP A 55 35.45 -32.18 -3.68
C ASP A 55 36.75 -31.39 -3.46
N ALA A 56 36.68 -30.22 -2.81
CA ALA A 56 37.79 -29.60 -2.08
C ALA A 56 37.34 -28.31 -1.37
N GLU A 57 37.61 -28.28 -0.07
CA GLU A 57 37.48 -27.16 0.86
C GLU A 57 37.96 -25.80 0.33
N ALA A 58 37.23 -24.74 0.70
CA ALA A 58 37.80 -23.41 0.84
C ALA A 58 37.02 -22.62 1.92
N ALA A 59 37.61 -22.60 3.13
CA ALA A 59 37.65 -21.49 4.07
C ALA A 59 36.40 -20.59 4.17
N GLU A 60 35.61 -20.81 5.23
CA GLU A 60 34.72 -19.78 5.80
C GLU A 60 35.56 -18.61 6.33
N PRO A 61 35.37 -17.37 5.84
CA PRO A 61 35.95 -16.20 6.48
C PRO A 61 35.09 -15.79 7.67
N ASP A 62 35.67 -15.89 8.87
CA ASP A 62 35.27 -15.15 10.07
C ASP A 62 35.15 -13.65 9.74
N SER A 63 33.96 -13.20 9.34
CA SER A 63 33.61 -11.78 9.33
C SER A 63 33.06 -11.41 10.71
N SER A 64 34.04 -11.23 11.59
CA SER A 64 34.03 -10.23 12.65
C SER A 64 33.33 -8.95 12.20
N SER A 65 32.12 -8.73 12.71
CA SER A 65 31.68 -7.48 13.32
C SER A 65 30.19 -7.60 13.63
N ARG A 66 29.88 -8.28 14.75
CA ARG A 66 28.65 -7.90 15.46
C ARG A 66 28.86 -6.43 15.82
N PRO A 67 28.04 -5.48 15.38
CA PRO A 67 27.94 -4.25 16.13
C PRO A 67 27.31 -4.71 17.44
N ASP A 68 28.14 -4.88 18.46
CA ASP A 68 27.70 -4.64 19.82
C ASP A 68 26.99 -3.30 19.75
N LEU A 69 25.66 -3.35 19.69
CA LEU A 69 24.82 -2.20 19.89
C LEU A 69 25.08 -1.82 21.33
N LEU A 70 26.12 -1.01 21.49
CA LEU A 70 26.39 -0.22 22.66
C LEU A 70 25.06 0.44 22.97
N CYS A 71 24.42 -0.10 24.00
CA CYS A 71 23.32 0.51 24.72
C CYS A 71 23.81 1.91 25.07
N SER A 72 23.54 2.85 24.18
CA SER A 72 23.96 4.23 24.32
C SER A 72 23.08 4.77 25.41
N ALA A 73 23.68 4.82 26.60
CA ALA A 73 23.15 5.40 27.81
C ALA A 73 22.42 6.70 27.46
N THR A 74 21.09 6.62 27.42
CA THR A 74 20.20 7.77 27.49
C THR A 74 19.56 7.68 28.86
N GLY A 75 19.98 8.60 29.75
CA GLY A 75 19.34 9.07 30.98
C GLY A 75 18.47 8.10 31.81
N PRO A 76 18.77 7.86 33.10
CA PRO A 76 17.95 7.04 34.01
C PRO A 76 16.53 7.55 34.33
N ASP A 77 16.05 8.64 33.71
CA ASP A 77 14.85 9.35 34.16
C ASP A 77 13.64 9.30 33.20
N SER A 78 13.72 8.55 32.08
CA SER A 78 12.63 8.44 31.07
C SER A 78 11.61 7.32 31.33
N SER A 79 11.83 6.48 32.36
CA SER A 79 11.07 5.25 32.60
C SER A 79 9.56 5.48 32.83
N GLY A 80 9.20 6.57 33.52
CA GLY A 80 7.79 6.85 33.84
C GLY A 80 6.94 7.28 32.65
N GLU A 81 7.48 8.16 31.82
CA GLU A 81 6.77 8.72 30.67
C GLU A 81 6.67 7.71 29.53
N ALA A 82 7.75 6.98 29.24
CA ALA A 82 7.75 5.90 28.24
C ALA A 82 6.73 4.80 28.59
N LEU A 83 6.60 4.43 29.87
CA LEU A 83 5.59 3.48 30.34
C LEU A 83 4.18 4.01 30.12
N HIS A 84 3.94 5.28 30.42
CA HIS A 84 2.63 5.91 30.19
C HIS A 84 2.24 5.92 28.71
N PHE A 85 3.18 6.25 27.82
CA PHE A 85 3.00 6.16 26.37
C PHE A 85 2.65 4.74 25.93
N GLN A 86 3.43 3.74 26.38
CA GLN A 86 3.16 2.34 26.06
C GLN A 86 1.76 1.92 26.52
N LYS A 87 1.37 2.28 27.74
CA LYS A 87 0.04 1.98 28.28
C LYS A 87 -1.08 2.58 27.42
N LYS A 88 -0.93 3.84 26.98
CA LYS A 88 -1.91 4.48 26.09
C LYS A 88 -1.97 3.82 24.71
N LEU A 89 -0.83 3.35 24.17
CA LEU A 89 -0.80 2.59 22.92
C LEU A 89 -1.50 1.23 23.07
N ASP A 90 -1.29 0.53 24.18
CA ASP A 90 -1.95 -0.74 24.48
C ASP A 90 -3.46 -0.56 24.62
N GLU A 91 -3.89 0.50 25.32
CA GLU A 91 -5.29 0.90 25.43
C GLU A 91 -5.90 1.18 24.06
N THR A 92 -5.22 1.96 23.22
CA THR A 92 -5.67 2.28 21.87
C THR A 92 -5.77 1.03 20.99
N THR A 93 -4.82 0.12 21.12
CA THR A 93 -4.85 -1.18 20.43
C THR A 93 -6.06 -2.01 20.85
N LYS A 94 -6.43 -1.99 22.14
CA LYS A 94 -7.64 -2.64 22.63
C LYS A 94 -8.90 -1.98 22.05
N LEU A 95 -8.99 -0.65 22.09
CA LEU A 95 -10.13 0.09 21.53
C LEU A 95 -10.34 -0.20 20.04
N LEU A 96 -9.26 -0.31 19.27
CA LEU A 96 -9.30 -0.69 17.85
C LEU A 96 -9.86 -2.10 17.64
N ARG A 97 -9.47 -3.06 18.49
CA ARG A 97 -10.05 -4.42 18.44
C ARG A 97 -11.54 -4.40 18.77
N ASP A 98 -11.93 -3.71 19.83
CA ASP A 98 -13.33 -3.59 20.24
C ASP A 98 -14.18 -2.88 19.16
N LEU A 99 -13.62 -1.86 18.48
CA LEU A 99 -14.26 -1.17 17.36
C LEU A 99 -14.43 -2.10 16.16
N GLN A 100 -13.40 -2.87 15.81
CA GLN A 100 -13.47 -3.85 14.74
C GLN A 100 -14.53 -4.93 15.03
N ASP A 101 -14.63 -5.38 16.27
CA ASP A 101 -15.62 -6.38 16.67
C ASP A 101 -17.04 -5.82 16.57
N ALA A 102 -17.26 -4.57 16.98
CA ALA A 102 -18.55 -3.89 16.81
C ALA A 102 -18.91 -3.70 15.32
N GLN A 103 -17.94 -3.35 14.47
CA GLN A 103 -18.12 -3.27 13.03
C GLN A 103 -18.46 -4.64 12.42
N ARG A 104 -17.75 -5.69 12.84
CA ARG A 104 -17.97 -7.06 12.38
C ARG A 104 -19.36 -7.56 12.78
N GLU A 105 -19.79 -7.30 14.01
CA GLU A 105 -21.13 -7.65 14.49
C GLU A 105 -22.21 -7.02 13.61
N ARG A 106 -22.11 -5.71 13.36
CA ARG A 106 -23.04 -4.98 12.49
C ARG A 106 -23.04 -5.54 11.06
N LEU A 107 -21.86 -5.70 10.46
CA LEU A 107 -21.71 -6.14 9.08
C LEU A 107 -22.02 -7.63 8.87
N SER A 108 -21.96 -8.45 9.93
CA SER A 108 -22.32 -9.87 9.92
C SER A 108 -23.82 -10.11 10.03
N THR A 109 -24.61 -9.10 10.44
CA THR A 109 -26.07 -9.23 10.48
C THR A 109 -26.64 -9.49 9.08
N LYS A 110 -27.78 -10.20 8.98
CA LYS A 110 -28.36 -10.61 7.69
C LYS A 110 -28.50 -9.40 6.77
N GLN A 111 -27.78 -9.45 5.65
CA GLN A 111 -27.70 -8.33 4.72
C GLN A 111 -29.10 -7.97 4.17
N PRO A 112 -29.45 -6.68 4.13
CA PRO A 112 -30.68 -6.25 3.49
C PRO A 112 -30.62 -6.57 1.99
N PRO A 113 -31.77 -6.81 1.32
CA PRO A 113 -31.83 -7.20 -0.10
C PRO A 113 -31.15 -6.23 -1.07
N ASN A 114 -30.96 -4.98 -0.65
CA ASN A 114 -30.32 -3.93 -1.42
C ASN A 114 -28.94 -3.63 -0.84
N MET A 115 -27.88 -4.20 -1.44
CA MET A 115 -26.47 -3.96 -1.07
C MET A 115 -26.02 -2.50 -1.15
N ILE A 116 -26.80 -1.64 -1.83
CA ILE A 116 -26.55 -0.19 -1.94
C ILE A 116 -26.63 0.50 -0.57
N CYS A 117 -27.38 -0.05 0.40
CA CYS A 117 -27.56 0.56 1.72
C CYS A 117 -26.88 -0.30 2.79
N LEU A 118 -25.60 -0.02 3.06
CA LEU A 118 -24.97 -0.51 4.29
C LEU A 118 -25.70 0.09 5.50
N LEU A 119 -25.88 -0.72 6.56
CA LEU A 119 -26.39 -0.22 7.84
C LEU A 119 -25.50 0.94 8.31
N ALA A 120 -26.10 2.00 8.85
CA ALA A 120 -25.33 3.09 9.44
C ALA A 120 -24.45 2.58 10.61
N PRO A 121 -23.32 3.24 10.92
CA PRO A 121 -22.56 2.96 12.14
C PRO A 121 -23.45 3.03 13.39
N THR A 122 -23.26 2.09 14.29
CA THR A 122 -23.92 2.03 15.60
C THR A 122 -23.35 3.08 16.55
N ALA A 123 -24.12 3.46 17.56
CA ALA A 123 -23.67 4.38 18.61
C ALA A 123 -22.39 3.89 19.33
N LYS A 124 -22.28 2.57 19.54
CA LYS A 124 -21.08 1.94 20.12
C LYS A 124 -19.86 2.12 19.22
N GLU A 125 -19.99 1.92 17.90
CA GLU A 125 -18.89 2.17 16.95
C GLU A 125 -18.46 3.64 17.00
N LEU A 126 -19.41 4.57 17.08
CA LEU A 126 -19.12 6.01 17.13
C LEU A 126 -18.36 6.39 18.41
N GLU A 127 -18.80 5.91 19.57
CA GLU A 127 -18.13 6.17 20.86
C GLU A 127 -16.70 5.59 20.88
N LEU A 128 -16.52 4.36 20.39
CA LEU A 128 -15.20 3.73 20.31
C LEU A 128 -14.28 4.49 19.35
N ALA A 129 -14.80 4.94 18.21
CA ALA A 129 -14.04 5.74 17.24
C ALA A 129 -13.61 7.09 17.83
N GLU A 130 -14.50 7.77 18.57
CA GLU A 130 -14.15 9.01 19.27
C GLU A 130 -13.05 8.80 20.30
N LYS A 131 -13.09 7.72 21.09
CA LYS A 131 -12.02 7.39 22.05
C LYS A 131 -10.69 7.09 21.36
N VAL A 132 -10.71 6.31 20.28
CA VAL A 132 -9.50 6.03 19.48
C VAL A 132 -8.90 7.33 18.94
N MET A 133 -9.74 8.18 18.35
CA MET A 133 -9.32 9.48 17.82
C MET A 133 -8.75 10.37 18.91
N GLY A 134 -9.40 10.46 20.08
CA GLY A 134 -8.93 11.23 21.21
C GLY A 134 -7.54 10.79 21.69
N ASN A 135 -7.35 9.49 21.89
CA ASN A 135 -6.06 8.93 22.32
C ASN A 135 -4.96 9.18 21.28
N LEU A 136 -5.23 8.94 19.99
CA LEU A 136 -4.25 9.18 18.94
C LEU A 136 -3.92 10.68 18.79
N THR A 137 -4.90 11.57 18.96
CA THR A 137 -4.68 13.02 18.92
C THR A 137 -3.77 13.47 20.06
N GLU A 138 -4.00 12.95 21.26
CA GLU A 138 -3.14 13.24 22.42
C GLU A 138 -1.70 12.72 22.24
N LEU A 139 -1.55 11.50 21.73
CA LEU A 139 -0.23 10.89 21.48
C LEU A 139 0.55 11.62 20.39
N THR A 140 -0.11 11.91 19.26
CA THR A 140 0.54 12.57 18.11
C THR A 140 0.77 14.06 18.34
N GLY A 141 0.02 14.70 19.23
CA GLY A 141 0.23 16.09 19.63
C GLY A 141 1.50 16.34 20.46
N GLN A 142 2.12 15.28 20.98
CA GLN A 142 3.36 15.35 21.77
C GLN A 142 4.64 15.21 20.94
N VAL A 143 4.51 14.93 19.63
CA VAL A 143 5.63 14.73 18.71
C VAL A 143 5.49 15.64 17.50
N ALA A 144 6.58 15.86 16.76
CA ALA A 144 6.48 16.62 15.52
C ALA A 144 5.77 15.78 14.45
N PRO A 145 5.02 16.39 13.51
CA PRO A 145 4.34 15.65 12.44
C PRO A 145 5.27 14.75 11.62
N CYS A 146 6.54 15.14 11.46
CA CYS A 146 7.55 14.37 10.75
C CYS A 146 7.98 13.09 11.48
N ASP A 147 7.78 13.00 12.80
CA ASP A 147 8.11 11.82 13.60
C ASP A 147 7.06 10.71 13.43
N VAL A 148 5.83 11.09 13.08
CA VAL A 148 4.70 10.17 12.89
C VAL A 148 4.62 9.67 11.44
N SER A 149 4.89 10.55 10.47
CA SER A 149 4.77 10.21 9.05
C SER A 149 5.85 10.86 8.20
N SER A 150 6.38 10.08 7.26
CA SER A 150 7.32 10.58 6.25
C SER A 150 6.60 11.29 5.10
N ILE A 151 7.30 12.19 4.40
CA ILE A 151 6.76 12.83 3.19
C ILE A 151 6.37 11.78 2.13
N ALA A 152 7.13 10.70 2.03
CA ALA A 152 6.85 9.61 1.10
C ALA A 152 5.54 8.88 1.43
N SER A 153 5.25 8.60 2.71
CA SER A 153 3.99 7.98 3.13
C SER A 153 2.80 8.91 2.90
N ILE A 154 2.95 10.21 3.12
CA ILE A 154 1.90 11.21 2.82
C ILE A 154 1.58 11.22 1.32
N ARG A 155 2.60 11.33 0.45
CA ARG A 155 2.40 11.29 -1.00
C ARG A 155 1.68 10.02 -1.44
N LYS A 156 2.11 8.85 -0.94
CA LYS A 156 1.44 7.57 -1.22
C LYS A 156 -0.02 7.59 -0.79
N ALA A 157 -0.33 8.09 0.41
CA ALA A 157 -1.70 8.18 0.92
C ALA A 157 -2.58 9.13 0.08
N MET A 158 -1.99 10.19 -0.48
CA MET A 158 -2.66 11.12 -1.40
C MET A 158 -2.80 10.56 -2.83
N GLY A 159 -2.34 9.34 -3.11
CA GLY A 159 -2.31 8.79 -4.47
C GLY A 159 -1.28 9.44 -5.39
N ILE A 160 -0.33 10.21 -4.84
CA ILE A 160 0.79 10.80 -5.59
C ILE A 160 1.83 9.71 -5.75
N ALA A 161 1.81 9.04 -6.90
CA ALA A 161 2.87 8.10 -7.27
C ALA A 161 4.22 8.83 -7.22
N ALA A 162 5.19 8.25 -6.52
CA ALA A 162 6.58 8.66 -6.71
C ALA A 162 6.93 8.30 -8.17
N LEU A 163 6.97 9.31 -9.03
CA LEU A 163 7.49 9.16 -10.38
C LEU A 163 8.88 8.50 -10.22
N PRO A 164 9.17 7.37 -10.91
CA PRO A 164 10.51 6.80 -10.88
C PRO A 164 11.47 7.94 -11.20
N ALA A 165 12.44 8.17 -10.32
CA ALA A 165 13.30 9.35 -10.33
C ALA A 165 13.70 9.67 -11.77
N LEU A 166 12.97 10.60 -12.39
CA LEU A 166 13.30 11.05 -13.72
C LEU A 166 14.54 11.90 -13.48
N THR A 167 15.66 11.34 -13.86
CA THR A 167 16.90 12.04 -14.18
C THR A 167 16.68 12.98 -15.38
N GLU A 168 15.57 13.71 -15.40
CA GLU A 168 15.28 14.73 -16.38
C GLU A 168 15.28 16.09 -15.69
N PRO A 169 15.75 17.15 -16.37
CA PRO A 169 15.82 18.48 -15.79
C PRO A 169 14.43 18.93 -15.35
N LEU A 170 14.25 19.06 -14.04
CA LEU A 170 13.06 19.67 -13.45
C LEU A 170 12.87 21.05 -14.07
N VAL A 171 11.84 21.21 -14.90
CA VAL A 171 11.42 22.53 -15.36
C VAL A 171 10.94 23.29 -14.13
N ASP A 172 11.73 24.27 -13.72
CA ASP A 172 11.41 25.16 -12.62
C ASP A 172 10.20 26.03 -12.99
N LEU A 173 9.02 25.61 -12.53
CA LEU A 173 7.77 26.36 -12.69
C LEU A 173 7.70 27.60 -11.79
N THR A 174 8.72 27.86 -10.97
CA THR A 174 8.83 29.10 -10.17
C THR A 174 9.58 30.22 -10.88
N ALA A 175 10.18 29.95 -12.04
CA ALA A 175 10.76 30.96 -12.92
C ALA A 175 9.67 31.66 -13.78
N VAL A 176 8.64 32.22 -13.14
CA VAL A 176 7.93 33.35 -13.75
C VAL A 176 8.87 34.54 -13.60
N GLN A 177 9.61 34.81 -14.68
CA GLN A 177 10.18 36.14 -14.86
C GLN A 177 9.03 37.14 -14.77
N ASP A 178 9.21 38.12 -13.90
CA ASP A 178 8.36 39.28 -13.70
C ASP A 178 8.38 40.11 -15.00
N ALA A 179 7.67 39.64 -16.02
CA ALA A 179 7.37 40.42 -17.20
C ALA A 179 6.17 41.30 -16.83
N SER A 180 6.48 42.49 -16.31
CA SER A 180 5.52 43.59 -16.21
C SER A 180 5.02 43.95 -17.61
N GLU A 181 3.96 43.29 -18.07
CA GLU A 181 3.21 43.71 -19.24
C GLU A 181 2.44 45.00 -18.89
N PRO A 182 2.60 46.11 -19.65
CA PRO A 182 1.82 47.31 -19.40
C PRO A 182 0.35 47.02 -19.73
N MET A 183 -0.52 47.15 -18.73
CA MET A 183 -1.97 47.10 -18.93
C MET A 183 -2.38 48.11 -20.00
N GLU A 184 -2.81 47.61 -21.17
CA GLU A 184 -3.61 48.42 -22.08
C GLU A 184 -4.98 48.64 -21.44
N THR A 185 -5.26 49.91 -21.14
CA THR A 185 -6.53 50.39 -20.63
C THR A 185 -7.65 50.04 -21.61
N LEU A 186 -8.61 49.21 -21.18
CA LEU A 186 -9.83 48.95 -21.92
C LEU A 186 -10.67 50.23 -22.07
N PRO A 187 -11.36 50.43 -23.22
CA PRO A 187 -12.22 51.58 -23.44
C PRO A 187 -13.44 51.52 -22.52
N SER A 188 -13.72 52.67 -21.89
CA SER A 188 -14.87 52.94 -21.03
C SER A 188 -16.20 52.62 -21.75
N CYS A 189 -16.98 51.71 -21.18
CA CYS A 189 -18.35 51.44 -21.61
C CYS A 189 -19.26 52.63 -21.25
N PRO A 190 -20.07 53.18 -22.18
CA PRO A 190 -20.99 54.24 -21.84
C PRO A 190 -22.17 53.68 -21.03
N PHE A 191 -22.39 54.31 -19.87
CA PHE A 191 -23.57 54.13 -19.03
C PHE A 191 -24.82 54.62 -19.78
N VAL A 192 -25.71 53.69 -20.14
CA VAL A 192 -27.02 54.03 -20.70
C VAL A 192 -28.02 54.11 -19.54
N ALA A 193 -28.45 55.33 -19.22
CA ALA A 193 -29.54 55.58 -18.29
C ALA A 193 -30.88 55.25 -18.96
N VAL A 194 -31.61 54.31 -18.39
CA VAL A 194 -33.02 54.07 -18.71
C VAL A 194 -33.86 55.16 -18.02
N LYS A 195 -34.74 55.80 -18.79
CA LYS A 195 -35.83 56.65 -18.28
C LYS A 195 -37.16 56.11 -18.77
#